data_AF-M2QV35-F1
#
_entry.id   AF-M2QV35-F1
#
_cell.length_a   1.000
_cell.length_b   1.000
_cell.length_c   1.000
_cell.angle_alpha   90.00
_cell.angle_beta   90.00
_cell.angle_gamma   90.00
#
_symmetry.space_group_name_H-M   'P 1'
#
loop_
_entity.id
_entity.type
_entity.pdbx_description
1 polymer ?
#
loop_
_entity_poly.entity_id
_entity_poly.type
_entity_poly.pdbx_seq_one_letter_code
_entity_poly.pdbx_strand_id
1 'polypeptide(L)'
;MSPRFTHGRNLEGLEPFPGIPVEIIMHILEEAACLDRQTALTISLVSSWARKLALPYLFSTLVYRNTPSISGTQVSKSSAHSRQAHPGVPDHVRRFVRNLWSESVGIYTPSSEIDFFQSCPNVENLALPSPSLRALHMAIQAQAQKPEIQSGESHLIFPSRLRSITIITHTFRYDWHFLVGQRLPGPNGGSVLDQITHLRILDMQISTYSPHAHLPKLTHIALPFLDLGNAPNQMTLRLPEGLLQHPSLQMIVLTVDERKFVTNRWYHVSEYSATGTSGGGLGSPRDNFRKLVTWAQEKDARVHVVLSPRIGKDACTEWEEAARGGMDIWQAAARSRMDESYGMGLPAIYPEPTKW
;
A
#
# COMPACT_ATOMS: atom_id res chain seq x y z
N MET A 1 8.92 -36.45 -21.16
CA MET A 1 7.89 -37.49 -21.34
C MET A 1 6.58 -36.93 -20.85
N SER A 2 5.74 -36.43 -21.76
CA SER A 2 4.40 -35.91 -21.46
C SER A 2 3.39 -37.05 -21.58
N PRO A 3 2.43 -37.20 -20.66
CA PRO A 3 1.41 -38.23 -20.77
C PRO A 3 0.44 -37.84 -21.90
N ARG A 4 0.35 -38.69 -22.93
CA ARG A 4 -0.70 -38.66 -23.93
C ARG A 4 -1.99 -39.13 -23.26
N PHE A 5 -2.87 -38.20 -22.91
CA PHE A 5 -4.26 -38.51 -22.62
C PHE A 5 -4.91 -39.04 -23.91
N THR A 6 -5.14 -40.35 -23.95
CA THR A 6 -5.93 -41.01 -24.98
C THR A 6 -7.09 -41.73 -24.28
N HIS A 7 -8.24 -41.71 -24.97
CA HIS A 7 -9.53 -42.33 -24.63
C HIS A 7 -10.52 -41.47 -23.85
N GLY A 8 -11.09 -40.53 -24.61
CA GLY A 8 -12.41 -39.98 -24.35
C GLY A 8 -13.49 -41.05 -24.58
N ARG A 9 -14.40 -41.15 -23.60
CA ARG A 9 -15.79 -41.53 -23.88
C ARG A 9 -16.40 -40.39 -24.70
N ASN A 10 -17.09 -40.73 -25.79
CA ASN A 10 -17.90 -39.81 -26.57
C ASN A 10 -18.99 -39.19 -25.68
N LEU A 11 -18.69 -38.06 -25.05
CA LEU A 11 -19.68 -37.08 -24.59
C LEU A 11 -20.02 -36.18 -25.78
N GLU A 12 -20.45 -36.78 -26.89
CA GLU A 12 -20.96 -36.04 -28.04
C GLU A 12 -22.33 -35.49 -27.67
N GLY A 13 -22.41 -34.18 -27.39
CA GLY A 13 -23.69 -33.46 -27.38
C GLY A 13 -23.99 -32.60 -26.14
N LEU A 14 -23.15 -32.57 -25.11
CA LEU A 14 -23.32 -31.61 -24.02
C LEU A 14 -22.43 -30.39 -24.26
N GLU A 15 -22.95 -29.41 -24.99
CA GLU A 15 -22.39 -28.07 -24.91
C GLU A 15 -22.57 -27.59 -23.45
N PRO A 16 -21.50 -27.21 -22.75
CA PRO A 16 -21.59 -26.81 -21.34
C PRO A 16 -22.45 -25.55 -21.14
N PHE A 17 -22.64 -24.76 -22.20
CA PHE A 17 -23.44 -23.54 -22.22
C PHE A 17 -24.18 -23.40 -23.56
N PRO A 18 -25.23 -24.21 -23.81
CA PRO A 18 -25.89 -24.20 -25.11
C PRO A 18 -26.55 -22.83 -25.34
N GLY A 19 -26.17 -22.18 -26.44
CA GLY A 19 -26.75 -20.90 -26.87
C GLY A 19 -26.17 -19.63 -26.22
N ILE A 20 -25.11 -19.72 -25.40
CA ILE A 20 -24.42 -18.54 -24.87
C ILE A 20 -23.15 -18.27 -25.69
N PRO A 21 -23.00 -17.09 -26.33
CA PRO A 21 -21.75 -16.73 -26.99
C PRO A 21 -20.56 -16.75 -26.02
N VAL A 22 -19.41 -17.25 -26.48
CA VAL A 22 -18.21 -17.41 -25.65
C VAL A 22 -17.72 -16.07 -25.08
N GLU A 23 -17.95 -14.98 -25.78
CA GLU A 23 -17.63 -13.62 -25.37
C GLU A 23 -18.39 -13.20 -24.10
N ILE A 24 -19.66 -13.62 -23.98
CA ILE A 24 -20.46 -13.35 -22.79
C ILE A 24 -19.92 -14.15 -21.59
N ILE A 25 -19.51 -15.39 -21.82
CA ILE A 25 -18.86 -16.22 -20.79
C ILE A 25 -17.54 -15.58 -20.36
N MET A 26 -16.75 -15.04 -21.30
CA MET A 26 -15.51 -14.30 -20.97
C MET A 26 -15.79 -13.13 -20.05
N HIS A 27 -16.76 -12.28 -20.40
CA HIS A 27 -17.12 -11.12 -19.60
C HIS A 27 -17.61 -11.51 -18.21
N ILE A 28 -18.45 -12.54 -18.10
CA ILE A 28 -18.92 -13.04 -16.80
C ILE A 28 -17.75 -13.52 -15.93
N LEU A 29 -16.83 -14.31 -16.50
CA LEU A 29 -15.68 -14.82 -15.75
C LEU A 29 -14.69 -13.72 -15.39
N GLU A 30 -14.49 -12.74 -16.26
CA GLU A 30 -13.61 -11.60 -16.03
C GLU A 30 -14.13 -10.72 -14.90
N GLU A 31 -15.42 -10.35 -14.93
CA GLU A 31 -16.07 -9.60 -13.85
C GLU A 31 -16.08 -10.38 -12.53
N ALA A 32 -16.40 -11.68 -12.57
CA ALA A 32 -16.38 -12.53 -11.38
C ALA A 32 -14.97 -12.65 -10.77
N ALA A 33 -13.93 -12.76 -11.61
CA ALA A 33 -12.54 -12.77 -11.16
C ALA A 33 -12.09 -11.39 -10.61
N CYS A 34 -12.64 -10.30 -11.13
CA CYS A 34 -12.36 -8.94 -10.67
C CYS A 34 -12.93 -8.68 -9.26
N LEU A 35 -14.14 -9.17 -8.98
CA LEU A 35 -14.86 -8.91 -7.72
C LEU A 35 -14.27 -9.64 -6.51
N ASP A 36 -13.76 -10.86 -6.70
CA ASP A 36 -13.28 -11.68 -5.60
C ASP A 36 -12.07 -12.55 -5.99
N ARG A 37 -11.02 -12.51 -5.17
CA ARG A 37 -9.80 -13.30 -5.35
C ARG A 37 -10.09 -14.79 -5.29
N GLN A 38 -10.96 -15.24 -4.39
CA GLN A 38 -11.26 -16.67 -4.24
C GLN A 38 -12.01 -17.20 -5.46
N THR A 39 -12.88 -16.37 -6.03
CA THR A 39 -13.56 -16.61 -7.30
C THR A 39 -12.57 -16.66 -8.45
N ALA A 40 -11.65 -15.70 -8.57
CA ALA A 40 -10.58 -15.74 -9.56
C ALA A 40 -9.74 -17.03 -9.45
N LEU A 41 -9.43 -17.48 -8.22
CA LEU A 41 -8.69 -18.72 -7.98
C LEU A 41 -9.48 -19.91 -8.51
N THR A 42 -10.76 -19.99 -8.16
CA THR A 42 -11.66 -21.07 -8.59
C THR A 42 -11.75 -21.11 -10.12
N ILE A 43 -11.95 -19.96 -10.77
CA ILE A 43 -11.98 -19.83 -12.24
C ILE A 43 -10.66 -20.33 -12.86
N SER A 44 -9.52 -20.03 -12.23
CA SER A 44 -8.20 -20.43 -12.74
C SER A 44 -7.94 -21.94 -12.74
N LEU A 45 -8.73 -22.69 -11.97
CA LEU A 45 -8.67 -24.15 -11.87
C LEU A 45 -9.58 -24.85 -12.88
N VAL A 46 -10.54 -24.14 -13.49
CA VAL A 46 -11.52 -24.72 -14.42
C VAL A 46 -10.87 -25.19 -15.73
N SER A 47 -10.11 -24.31 -16.39
CA SER A 47 -9.45 -24.63 -17.67
C SER A 47 -8.23 -23.73 -17.92
N SER A 48 -7.40 -24.07 -18.89
CA SER A 48 -6.23 -23.26 -19.27
C SER A 48 -6.62 -21.89 -19.84
N TRP A 49 -7.77 -21.79 -20.49
CA TRP A 49 -8.31 -20.53 -21.00
C TRP A 49 -8.89 -19.66 -19.88
N ALA A 50 -9.71 -20.25 -19.00
CA ALA A 50 -10.26 -19.53 -17.83
C ALA A 50 -9.14 -19.04 -16.91
N ARG A 51 -8.06 -19.82 -16.78
CA ARG A 51 -6.83 -19.39 -16.11
C ARG A 51 -6.25 -18.13 -16.70
N LYS A 52 -6.12 -18.02 -18.03
CA LYS A 52 -5.58 -16.81 -18.67
C LYS A 52 -6.40 -15.56 -18.33
N LEU A 53 -7.73 -15.69 -18.21
CA LEU A 53 -8.62 -14.60 -17.79
C LEU A 53 -8.45 -14.24 -16.32
N ALA A 54 -8.28 -15.23 -15.44
CA ALA A 54 -8.18 -15.00 -14.00
C ALA A 54 -6.79 -14.54 -13.52
N LEU A 55 -5.72 -14.90 -14.23
CA LEU A 55 -4.33 -14.58 -13.83
C LEU A 55 -4.08 -13.09 -13.54
N PRO A 56 -4.55 -12.13 -14.38
CA PRO A 56 -4.41 -10.71 -14.09
C PRO A 56 -4.95 -10.28 -12.73
N TYR A 57 -6.09 -10.85 -12.31
CA TYR A 57 -6.76 -10.52 -11.04
C TYR A 57 -6.15 -11.23 -9.84
N LEU A 58 -5.69 -12.47 -10.03
CA LEU A 58 -5.00 -13.23 -8.99
C LEU A 58 -3.68 -12.60 -8.57
N PHE A 59 -2.95 -12.07 -9.55
CA PHE A 59 -1.60 -11.56 -9.36
C PHE A 59 -1.48 -10.03 -9.52
N SER A 60 -2.61 -9.32 -9.54
CA SER A 60 -2.63 -7.85 -9.51
C SER A 60 -1.95 -7.28 -8.27
N THR A 61 -2.09 -7.97 -7.14
CA THR A 61 -1.57 -7.56 -5.83
C THR A 61 -0.60 -8.59 -5.28
N LEU A 62 0.63 -8.16 -5.02
CA LEU A 62 1.72 -8.98 -4.51
C LEU A 62 2.26 -8.41 -3.20
N VAL A 63 2.29 -9.25 -2.16
CA VAL A 63 2.91 -8.94 -0.86
C VAL A 63 4.20 -9.75 -0.76
N TYR A 64 5.33 -9.05 -0.81
CA TYR A 64 6.67 -9.59 -0.71
C TYR A 64 7.22 -9.35 0.70
N ARG A 65 7.24 -10.40 1.51
CA ARG A 65 7.85 -10.39 2.84
C ARG A 65 9.17 -11.14 2.79
N ASN A 66 10.27 -10.39 2.78
CA ASN A 66 11.59 -10.98 2.95
C ASN A 66 11.89 -11.05 4.45
N THR A 67 11.38 -12.09 5.12
CA THR A 67 11.86 -12.41 6.47
C THR A 67 13.33 -12.79 6.35
N PRO A 68 14.28 -12.03 6.91
CA PRO A 68 15.65 -12.46 6.95
C PRO A 68 15.64 -13.83 7.62
N SER A 69 16.07 -14.86 6.90
CA SER A 69 16.28 -16.18 7.49
C SER A 69 17.44 -16.02 8.47
N ILE A 70 17.13 -15.58 9.69
CA ILE A 70 17.99 -15.72 10.87
C ILE A 70 17.94 -17.22 11.26
N SER A 71 18.19 -18.10 10.29
CA SER A 71 18.55 -19.47 10.59
C SER A 71 19.95 -19.40 11.13
N GLY A 72 20.01 -19.22 12.46
CA GLY A 72 21.24 -19.15 13.21
C GLY A 72 22.13 -20.34 12.86
N THR A 73 23.40 -20.05 12.63
CA THR A 73 24.50 -20.98 12.90
C THR A 73 24.32 -22.40 12.33
N GLN A 74 24.30 -22.54 11.00
CA GLN A 74 24.94 -23.71 10.41
C GLN A 74 26.13 -23.25 9.56
N VAL A 75 27.26 -23.15 10.25
CA VAL A 75 28.60 -23.17 9.68
C VAL A 75 28.79 -24.52 8.99
N SER A 76 28.25 -24.67 7.79
CA SER A 76 28.54 -25.81 6.92
C SER A 76 29.37 -25.32 5.75
N LYS A 77 30.65 -25.68 5.82
CA LYS A 77 31.71 -25.34 4.89
C LYS A 77 31.34 -25.78 3.47
N SER A 78 31.63 -24.90 2.51
CA SER A 78 31.89 -25.22 1.11
C SER A 78 30.79 -25.98 0.34
N SER A 79 29.69 -25.30 0.01
CA SER A 79 28.99 -25.59 -1.25
C SER A 79 28.85 -24.29 -2.03
N ALA A 80 29.88 -23.99 -2.82
CA ALA A 80 29.78 -22.99 -3.85
C ALA A 80 28.78 -23.52 -4.89
N HIS A 81 27.85 -22.68 -5.33
CA HIS A 81 27.04 -22.79 -6.57
C HIS A 81 25.54 -23.07 -6.45
N SER A 82 24.94 -23.23 -5.28
CA SER A 82 23.49 -23.01 -5.19
C SER A 82 23.24 -21.54 -4.89
N ARG A 83 23.24 -20.69 -5.93
CA ARG A 83 22.38 -19.50 -5.91
C ARG A 83 20.98 -20.07 -5.73
N GLN A 84 20.53 -20.21 -4.49
CA GLN A 84 19.17 -20.60 -4.19
C GLN A 84 18.32 -19.58 -4.92
N ALA A 85 17.77 -20.00 -6.06
CA ALA A 85 16.78 -19.25 -6.78
C ALA A 85 15.68 -19.03 -5.75
N HIS A 86 15.59 -17.81 -5.20
CA HIS A 86 14.39 -17.39 -4.53
C HIS A 86 13.23 -17.85 -5.41
N PRO A 87 12.17 -18.46 -4.87
CA PRO A 87 10.99 -18.84 -5.64
C PRO A 87 10.37 -17.56 -6.19
N GLY A 88 10.97 -17.08 -7.27
CA GLY A 88 10.66 -15.83 -7.90
C GLY A 88 9.29 -16.00 -8.49
N VAL A 89 8.47 -14.95 -8.36
CA VAL A 89 7.23 -14.85 -9.11
C VAL A 89 7.56 -15.17 -10.57
N PRO A 90 6.89 -16.14 -11.22
CA PRO A 90 7.22 -16.51 -12.59
C PRO A 90 7.14 -15.31 -13.54
N ASP A 91 8.01 -15.24 -14.55
CA ASP A 91 8.11 -14.05 -15.42
C ASP A 91 6.78 -13.64 -16.07
N HIS A 92 6.01 -14.63 -16.50
CA HIS A 92 4.71 -14.41 -17.13
C HIS A 92 3.65 -13.83 -16.18
N VAL A 93 3.85 -13.92 -14.86
CA VAL A 93 2.95 -13.41 -13.82
C VAL A 93 3.30 -11.98 -13.44
N ARG A 94 4.59 -11.61 -13.43
CA ARG A 94 5.06 -10.32 -12.91
C ARG A 94 4.48 -9.11 -13.66
N ARG A 95 4.20 -9.26 -14.95
CA ARG A 95 3.51 -8.24 -15.77
C ARG A 95 2.09 -7.93 -15.30
N PHE A 96 1.46 -8.79 -14.50
CA PHE A 96 0.13 -8.52 -13.97
C PHE A 96 0.17 -7.72 -12.67
N VAL A 97 1.33 -7.65 -12.00
CA VAL A 97 1.48 -6.94 -10.72
C VAL A 97 1.32 -5.44 -10.94
N ARG A 98 0.28 -4.88 -10.32
CA ARG A 98 -0.01 -3.44 -10.27
C ARG A 98 0.16 -2.87 -8.87
N ASN A 99 -0.09 -3.69 -7.86
CA ASN A 99 0.04 -3.32 -6.46
C ASN A 99 1.15 -4.17 -5.85
N LEU A 100 2.23 -3.51 -5.42
CA LEU A 100 3.36 -4.19 -4.79
C LEU A 100 3.56 -3.68 -3.37
N TRP A 101 3.50 -4.58 -2.39
CA TRP A 101 3.89 -4.33 -1.02
C TRP A 101 5.18 -5.09 -0.73
N SER A 102 6.25 -4.39 -0.40
CA SER A 102 7.55 -4.98 -0.06
C SER A 102 7.87 -4.68 1.40
N GLU A 103 8.15 -5.71 2.21
CA GLU A 103 8.64 -5.58 3.59
C GLU A 103 10.10 -6.05 3.69
N SER A 104 10.91 -5.78 2.67
CA SER A 104 12.31 -6.20 2.71
C SER A 104 13.11 -5.29 3.62
N VAL A 105 13.53 -5.82 4.77
CA VAL A 105 14.39 -5.14 5.76
C VAL A 105 15.88 -5.46 5.50
N GLY A 106 16.20 -5.91 4.29
CA GLY A 106 17.52 -6.43 3.94
C GLY A 106 18.54 -5.32 3.68
N ILE A 107 19.09 -4.71 4.74
CA ILE A 107 20.20 -3.73 4.65
C ILE A 107 21.38 -4.27 3.81
N TYR A 108 21.56 -5.59 3.78
CA TYR A 108 22.76 -6.24 3.25
C TYR A 108 22.71 -6.65 1.77
N THR A 109 21.54 -6.74 1.13
CA THR A 109 21.46 -7.22 -0.27
C THR A 109 20.45 -6.43 -1.10
N PRO A 110 20.78 -5.19 -1.51
CA PRO A 110 19.90 -4.40 -2.38
C PRO A 110 19.66 -5.06 -3.74
N SER A 111 20.52 -5.98 -4.18
CA SER A 111 20.42 -6.66 -5.47
C SER A 111 19.11 -7.42 -5.66
N SER A 112 18.61 -8.12 -4.63
CA SER A 112 17.37 -8.89 -4.75
C SER A 112 16.13 -7.99 -4.88
N GLU A 113 16.11 -6.87 -4.17
CA GLU A 113 15.04 -5.85 -4.30
C GLU A 113 15.09 -5.17 -5.67
N ILE A 114 16.30 -4.85 -6.16
CA ILE A 114 16.50 -4.27 -7.50
C ILE A 114 15.91 -5.19 -8.57
N ASP A 115 16.30 -6.47 -8.57
CA ASP A 115 15.81 -7.45 -9.53
C ASP A 115 14.29 -7.59 -9.45
N PHE A 116 13.74 -7.56 -8.23
CA PHE A 116 12.31 -7.67 -7.99
C PHE A 116 11.50 -6.46 -8.46
N PHE A 117 12.02 -5.24 -8.31
CA PHE A 117 11.38 -4.04 -8.88
C PHE A 117 11.42 -4.05 -10.41
N GLN A 118 12.56 -4.39 -11.02
CA GLN A 118 12.69 -4.49 -12.49
C GLN A 118 11.79 -5.55 -13.09
N SER A 119 11.51 -6.59 -12.31
CA SER A 119 10.66 -7.72 -12.66
C SER A 119 9.20 -7.32 -12.82
N CYS A 120 8.73 -6.25 -12.16
CA CYS A 120 7.31 -5.87 -12.11
C CYS A 120 7.08 -4.50 -12.80
N PRO A 121 7.06 -4.44 -14.15
CA PRO A 121 7.05 -3.17 -14.88
C PRO A 121 5.74 -2.37 -14.77
N ASN A 122 4.64 -3.03 -14.37
CA ASN A 122 3.30 -2.45 -14.36
C ASN A 122 2.84 -1.97 -12.97
N VAL A 123 3.76 -1.85 -12.01
CA VAL A 123 3.42 -1.34 -10.67
C VAL A 123 2.90 0.10 -10.75
N GLU A 124 1.69 0.28 -10.24
CA GLU A 124 0.97 1.54 -10.11
C GLU A 124 0.98 2.02 -8.65
N ASN A 125 0.87 1.08 -7.70
CA ASN A 125 0.83 1.34 -6.27
C ASN A 125 1.95 0.56 -5.57
N LEU A 126 2.87 1.27 -4.92
CA LEU A 126 4.05 0.69 -4.30
C LEU A 126 4.11 1.00 -2.81
N ALA A 127 4.13 -0.02 -1.96
CA ALA A 127 4.42 0.11 -0.54
C ALA A 127 5.82 -0.46 -0.24
N LEU A 128 6.67 0.33 0.41
CA LEU A 128 8.03 -0.07 0.78
C LEU A 128 8.53 0.62 2.07
N PRO A 129 9.54 0.08 2.76
CA PRO A 129 10.27 0.79 3.81
C PRO A 129 11.03 1.97 3.20
N SER A 130 11.23 3.05 3.96
CA SER A 130 11.99 4.22 3.51
C SER A 130 13.39 3.85 2.95
N PRO A 131 14.18 2.96 3.58
CA PRO A 131 15.49 2.57 3.04
C PRO A 131 15.46 1.91 1.64
N SER A 132 14.36 1.24 1.28
CA SER A 132 14.20 0.58 -0.03
C SER A 132 14.04 1.58 -1.19
N LEU A 133 13.87 2.88 -0.92
CA LEU A 133 13.87 3.92 -1.95
C LEU A 133 15.21 3.95 -2.73
N ARG A 134 16.31 3.56 -2.08
CA ARG A 134 17.62 3.40 -2.73
C ARG A 134 17.62 2.25 -3.74
N ALA A 135 17.05 1.11 -3.39
CA ALA A 135 16.94 -0.04 -4.30
C ALA A 135 16.01 0.30 -5.47
N LEU A 136 14.92 1.02 -5.22
CA LEU A 136 14.04 1.57 -6.26
C LEU A 136 14.82 2.46 -7.24
N HIS A 137 15.59 3.43 -6.74
CA HIS A 137 16.46 4.27 -7.56
C HIS A 137 17.44 3.44 -8.41
N MET A 138 18.12 2.46 -7.80
CA MET A 138 19.07 1.60 -8.53
C MET A 138 18.39 0.76 -9.61
N ALA A 139 17.18 0.26 -9.37
CA ALA A 139 16.38 -0.44 -10.37
C ALA A 139 16.08 0.43 -11.60
N ILE A 140 15.73 1.70 -11.37
CA ILE A 140 15.46 2.70 -12.41
C ILE A 140 16.72 2.97 -13.23
N GLN A 141 17.85 3.20 -12.57
CA GLN A 141 19.12 3.46 -13.26
C GLN A 141 19.57 2.25 -14.10
N ALA A 142 19.49 1.05 -13.54
CA ALA A 142 19.88 -0.16 -14.25
C ALA A 142 18.96 -0.46 -15.45
N GLN A 143 17.70 0.02 -15.44
CA GLN A 143 16.85 -0.04 -16.63
C GLN A 143 17.21 1.02 -17.67
N ALA A 144 17.63 2.21 -17.26
CA ALA A 144 18.10 3.27 -18.16
C ALA A 144 19.36 2.87 -18.95
N GLN A 145 20.19 1.97 -18.41
CA GLN A 145 21.42 1.50 -19.03
C GLN A 145 21.22 0.36 -20.03
N LYS A 146 20.03 -0.27 -20.10
CA LYS A 146 19.78 -1.36 -21.03
C LYS A 146 19.67 -0.80 -22.46
N PRO A 147 20.55 -1.20 -23.40
CA PRO A 147 20.52 -0.69 -24.76
C PRO A 147 19.21 -1.08 -25.45
N GLU A 148 18.58 -0.13 -26.15
CA GLU A 148 17.29 -0.24 -26.87
C GLU A 148 17.29 -1.26 -28.03
N ILE A 149 18.34 -2.07 -28.15
CA ILE A 149 18.83 -2.57 -29.43
C ILE A 149 18.04 -3.77 -29.99
N GLN A 150 17.18 -4.47 -29.25
CA GLN A 150 16.73 -5.80 -29.73
C GLN A 150 15.28 -6.26 -29.54
N SER A 151 14.37 -5.51 -28.93
CA SER A 151 12.98 -5.98 -28.83
C SER A 151 11.99 -4.98 -29.41
N GLY A 152 11.43 -5.33 -30.56
CA GLY A 152 10.31 -4.61 -31.19
C GLY A 152 9.00 -4.64 -30.39
N GLU A 153 9.03 -5.10 -29.14
CA GLU A 153 7.94 -4.94 -28.18
C GLU A 153 8.20 -3.65 -27.38
N SER A 154 7.22 -2.75 -27.35
CA SER A 154 7.24 -1.57 -26.49
C SER A 154 7.27 -1.99 -25.02
N HIS A 155 8.46 -2.31 -24.50
CA HIS A 155 8.63 -2.70 -23.12
C HIS A 155 8.32 -1.49 -22.25
N LEU A 156 7.26 -1.61 -21.46
CA LEU A 156 6.93 -0.63 -20.44
C LEU A 156 8.11 -0.51 -19.49
N ILE A 157 8.58 0.73 -19.35
CA ILE A 157 9.76 1.04 -18.56
C ILE A 157 9.31 1.20 -17.11
N PHE A 158 9.87 0.44 -16.17
CA PHE A 158 9.58 0.64 -14.76
C PHE A 158 10.28 1.93 -14.29
N PRO A 159 9.65 2.79 -13.46
CA PRO A 159 8.28 2.76 -12.94
C PRO A 159 7.35 3.77 -13.64
N SER A 160 7.22 3.73 -14.97
CA SER A 160 6.41 4.70 -15.75
C SER A 160 4.91 4.76 -15.39
N ARG A 161 4.41 3.74 -14.69
CA ARG A 161 3.02 3.66 -14.22
C ARG A 161 2.85 3.96 -12.74
N LEU A 162 3.94 4.19 -11.99
CA LEU A 162 3.84 4.44 -10.56
C LEU A 162 3.11 5.76 -10.29
N ARG A 163 2.05 5.69 -9.50
CA ARG A 163 1.19 6.83 -9.13
C ARG A 163 1.03 6.98 -7.62
N SER A 164 1.14 5.89 -6.87
CA SER A 164 0.99 5.88 -5.41
C SER A 164 2.20 5.28 -4.73
N ILE A 165 2.69 5.94 -3.68
CA ILE A 165 3.73 5.42 -2.79
C ILE A 165 3.20 5.36 -1.36
N THR A 166 3.36 4.21 -0.72
CA THR A 166 3.16 4.02 0.72
C THR A 166 4.50 3.76 1.40
N ILE A 167 4.90 4.60 2.34
CA ILE A 167 6.10 4.39 3.16
C ILE A 167 5.72 3.66 4.43
N ILE A 168 6.28 2.46 4.62
CA ILE A 168 5.94 1.55 5.70
C ILE A 168 6.60 1.94 7.03
N THR A 169 7.85 2.42 6.96
CA THR A 169 8.66 2.79 8.14
C THR A 169 8.79 4.30 8.27
N HIS A 170 9.44 4.77 9.33
CA HIS A 170 9.82 6.19 9.43
C HIS A 170 10.50 6.70 8.16
N THR A 171 10.18 7.94 7.81
CA THR A 171 10.65 8.64 6.63
C THR A 171 11.79 9.59 6.98
N PHE A 172 12.90 9.47 6.25
CA PHE A 172 14.05 10.36 6.40
C PHE A 172 14.33 11.14 5.13
N ARG A 173 14.72 12.40 5.29
CA ARG A 173 15.10 13.26 4.15
C ARG A 173 16.20 12.64 3.29
N TYR A 174 17.14 11.94 3.91
CA TYR A 174 18.24 11.27 3.22
C TYR A 174 17.81 9.99 2.49
N ASP A 175 16.60 9.45 2.65
CA ASP A 175 16.18 8.31 1.82
C ASP A 175 15.54 8.81 0.52
N TRP A 176 14.85 9.95 0.59
CA TRP A 176 14.17 10.54 -0.56
C TRP A 176 15.12 11.18 -1.57
N HIS A 177 16.30 11.66 -1.14
CA HIS A 177 17.23 12.34 -2.03
C HIS A 177 17.66 11.50 -3.25
N PHE A 178 17.64 10.16 -3.14
CA PHE A 178 17.95 9.28 -4.27
C PHE A 178 16.95 9.47 -5.42
N LEU A 179 15.69 9.76 -5.13
CA LEU A 179 14.67 9.95 -6.16
C LEU A 179 14.56 11.40 -6.65
N VAL A 180 15.12 12.36 -5.90
CA VAL A 180 15.08 13.78 -6.28
C VAL A 180 15.94 14.00 -7.52
N GLY A 181 15.31 14.45 -8.61
CA GLY A 181 15.97 14.66 -9.91
C GLY A 181 16.16 13.38 -10.73
N GLN A 182 15.76 12.22 -10.21
CA GLN A 182 15.84 10.97 -10.96
C GLN A 182 14.84 11.01 -12.13
N ARG A 183 15.39 11.02 -13.36
CA ARG A 183 14.59 10.99 -14.59
C ARG A 183 14.25 9.55 -14.96
N LEU A 184 13.05 9.38 -15.51
CA LEU A 184 12.66 8.12 -16.13
C LEU A 184 13.35 7.94 -17.49
N PRO A 185 13.68 6.70 -17.87
CA PRO A 185 14.21 6.44 -19.21
C PRO A 185 13.13 6.72 -20.26
N GLY A 186 13.49 7.43 -21.34
CA GLY A 186 12.61 7.73 -22.47
C GLY A 186 12.74 9.17 -22.99
N PRO A 187 12.23 9.45 -24.21
CA PRO A 187 12.41 10.75 -24.87
C PRO A 187 11.75 11.92 -24.11
N ASN A 188 10.69 11.63 -23.36
CA ASN A 188 9.99 12.61 -22.50
C ASN A 188 10.23 12.36 -21.01
N GLY A 189 11.41 11.85 -20.65
CA GLY A 189 11.76 11.37 -19.30
C GLY A 189 11.55 12.39 -18.18
N GLY A 190 10.31 12.51 -17.69
CA GLY A 190 9.95 13.30 -16.52
C GLY A 190 10.59 12.73 -15.25
N SER A 191 10.56 13.51 -14.17
CA SER A 191 11.01 12.99 -12.88
C SER A 191 10.08 11.87 -12.42
N VAL A 192 10.64 10.83 -11.80
CA VAL A 192 9.87 9.75 -11.15
C VAL A 192 8.84 10.34 -10.18
N LEU A 193 9.26 11.37 -9.45
CA LEU A 193 8.44 12.05 -8.45
C LEU A 193 7.30 12.89 -9.05
N ASP A 194 7.42 13.33 -10.31
CA ASP A 194 6.37 14.13 -10.99
C ASP A 194 5.12 13.30 -11.29
N GLN A 195 5.21 11.97 -11.19
CA GLN A 195 4.11 11.07 -11.49
C GLN A 195 3.32 10.65 -10.25
N ILE A 196 3.88 10.91 -9.07
CA ILE A 196 3.26 10.52 -7.80
C ILE A 196 2.14 11.49 -7.48
N THR A 197 0.95 10.93 -7.37
CA THR A 197 -0.29 11.65 -7.08
C THR A 197 -0.81 11.35 -5.67
N HIS A 198 -0.41 10.21 -5.10
CA HIS A 198 -0.83 9.75 -3.79
C HIS A 198 0.39 9.35 -2.95
N LEU A 199 0.48 9.89 -1.74
CA LEU A 199 1.51 9.54 -0.77
C LEU A 199 0.87 9.12 0.55
N ARG A 200 1.16 7.92 1.03
CA ARG A 200 0.76 7.46 2.36
C ARG A 200 2.02 7.20 3.19
N ILE A 201 2.07 7.73 4.41
CA ILE A 201 3.16 7.45 5.35
C ILE A 201 2.52 6.75 6.54
N LEU A 202 2.98 5.54 6.86
CA LEU A 202 2.41 4.75 7.94
C LEU A 202 3.04 5.07 9.30
N ASP A 203 4.23 5.67 9.28
CA ASP A 203 5.02 5.85 10.47
C ASP A 203 5.87 7.14 10.40
N MET A 204 5.72 8.01 11.40
CA MET A 204 6.47 9.27 11.53
C MET A 204 7.06 9.50 12.92
N GLN A 205 7.18 8.47 13.77
CA GLN A 205 7.57 8.66 15.19
C GLN A 205 8.98 9.24 15.36
N ILE A 206 9.91 8.95 14.45
CA ILE A 206 11.28 9.47 14.51
C ILE A 206 11.41 10.83 13.79
N SER A 207 10.63 11.06 12.75
CA SER A 207 10.81 12.19 11.84
C SER A 207 9.48 12.59 11.22
N THR A 208 9.14 13.87 11.31
CA THR A 208 7.97 14.48 10.69
C THR A 208 8.21 14.90 9.23
N TYR A 209 9.35 14.53 8.65
CA TYR A 209 9.68 14.90 7.27
C TYR A 209 8.72 14.24 6.26
N SER A 210 8.09 15.05 5.42
CA SER A 210 7.32 14.58 4.26
C SER A 210 7.91 15.19 2.98
N PRO A 211 8.17 14.40 1.92
CA PRO A 211 8.77 14.87 0.68
C PRO A 211 7.79 15.64 -0.23
N HIS A 212 6.64 16.07 0.27
CA HIS A 212 5.57 16.71 -0.51
C HIS A 212 6.05 17.87 -1.41
N ALA A 213 7.04 18.65 -0.97
CA ALA A 213 7.64 19.72 -1.79
C ALA A 213 8.34 19.22 -3.08
N HIS A 214 8.66 17.93 -3.18
CA HIS A 214 9.26 17.29 -4.35
C HIS A 214 8.24 16.55 -5.22
N LEU A 215 6.94 16.62 -4.88
CA LEU A 215 5.86 15.88 -5.53
C LEU A 215 4.86 16.86 -6.17
N PRO A 216 5.19 17.52 -7.30
CA PRO A 216 4.40 18.64 -7.82
C PRO A 216 2.95 18.26 -8.20
N LYS A 217 2.70 16.99 -8.51
CA LYS A 217 1.37 16.45 -8.83
C LYS A 217 0.68 15.74 -7.66
N LEU A 218 1.19 15.91 -6.43
CA LEU A 218 0.60 15.31 -5.24
C LEU A 218 -0.80 15.88 -5.00
N THR A 219 -1.81 15.03 -5.14
CA THR A 219 -3.21 15.37 -4.91
C THR A 219 -3.72 14.86 -3.57
N HIS A 220 -3.17 13.74 -3.08
CA HIS A 220 -3.62 13.09 -1.85
C HIS A 220 -2.42 12.74 -0.98
N ILE A 221 -2.49 13.07 0.30
CA ILE A 221 -1.49 12.67 1.29
C ILE A 221 -2.16 12.08 2.54
N ALA A 222 -1.64 10.97 3.05
CA ALA A 222 -2.08 10.35 4.29
C ALA A 222 -0.93 10.29 5.30
N LEU A 223 -1.15 10.83 6.51
CA LEU A 223 -0.15 10.97 7.57
C LEU A 223 -0.68 10.40 8.90
N PRO A 224 0.17 9.75 9.71
CA PRO A 224 -0.22 9.21 11.01
C PRO A 224 -0.36 10.34 12.03
N PHE A 225 -1.60 10.66 12.41
CA PHE A 225 -1.94 11.82 13.25
C PHE A 225 -1.15 11.86 14.55
N LEU A 226 -1.07 10.72 15.23
CA LEU A 226 -0.48 10.59 16.56
C LEU A 226 1.05 10.74 16.54
N ASP A 227 1.69 10.35 15.44
CA ASP A 227 3.15 10.39 15.30
C ASP A 227 3.67 11.79 14.97
N LEU A 228 2.80 12.69 14.49
CA LEU A 228 3.12 14.11 14.26
C LEU A 228 3.27 14.91 15.57
N GLY A 229 3.16 14.26 16.73
CA GLY A 229 3.18 14.89 18.04
C GLY A 229 1.94 15.74 18.32
N ASN A 230 0.85 15.48 17.59
CA ASN A 230 -0.43 16.10 17.84
C ASN A 230 -1.07 15.50 19.08
N ALA A 231 -1.40 16.35 20.05
CA ALA A 231 -2.30 15.99 21.13
C ALA A 231 -3.71 16.48 20.75
N PRO A 232 -4.74 15.61 20.77
CA PRO A 232 -6.12 15.99 20.46
C PRO A 232 -6.58 17.25 21.20
N ASN A 233 -6.13 17.41 22.45
CA ASN A 233 -6.55 18.48 23.34
C ASN A 233 -5.78 19.79 23.15
N GLN A 234 -4.60 19.77 22.52
CA GLN A 234 -3.81 21.00 22.31
C GLN A 234 -4.38 21.87 21.20
N MET A 235 -5.38 21.38 20.44
CA MET A 235 -5.98 22.08 19.29
C MET A 235 -4.96 22.68 18.32
N THR A 236 -3.75 22.13 18.28
CA THR A 236 -2.68 22.51 17.36
C THR A 236 -2.50 21.40 16.34
N LEU A 237 -2.72 21.73 15.08
CA LEU A 237 -2.57 20.81 13.97
C LEU A 237 -1.14 20.92 13.45
N ARG A 238 -0.26 20.08 13.97
CA ARG A 238 1.10 19.91 13.47
C ARG A 238 1.03 19.10 12.18
N LEU A 239 1.30 19.78 11.07
CA LEU A 239 1.55 19.20 9.77
C LEU A 239 2.98 19.52 9.37
N PRO A 240 3.58 18.73 8.46
CA PRO A 240 4.80 19.13 7.78
C PRO A 240 4.69 20.56 7.21
N GLU A 241 5.72 21.37 7.39
CA GLU A 241 5.79 22.74 6.89
C GLU A 241 5.55 22.78 5.37
N GLY A 242 4.73 23.73 4.90
CA GLY A 242 4.42 23.88 3.47
C GLY A 242 3.28 22.99 2.97
N LEU A 243 2.80 22.02 3.77
CA LEU A 243 1.84 21.03 3.28
C LEU A 243 0.49 21.65 2.91
N LEU A 244 -0.02 22.58 3.73
CA LEU A 244 -1.26 23.31 3.44
C LEU A 244 -1.11 24.26 2.25
N GLN A 245 0.11 24.70 1.94
CA GLN A 245 0.42 25.59 0.83
C GLN A 245 0.62 24.82 -0.49
N HIS A 246 0.59 23.49 -0.47
CA HIS A 246 0.83 22.69 -1.67
C HIS A 246 -0.31 22.89 -2.69
N PRO A 247 -0.01 23.35 -3.92
CA PRO A 247 -1.01 23.90 -4.84
C PRO A 247 -1.95 22.85 -5.45
N SER A 248 -1.46 21.63 -5.67
CA SER A 248 -2.24 20.54 -6.27
C SER A 248 -2.91 19.63 -5.23
N LEU A 249 -2.69 19.88 -3.93
CA LEU A 249 -3.15 19.01 -2.87
C LEU A 249 -4.64 19.22 -2.62
N GLN A 250 -5.41 18.16 -2.84
CA GLN A 250 -6.88 18.12 -2.74
C GLN A 250 -7.34 17.48 -1.42
N MET A 251 -6.60 16.51 -0.89
CA MET A 251 -6.97 15.78 0.31
C MET A 251 -5.77 15.50 1.21
N ILE A 252 -5.92 15.82 2.50
CA ILE A 252 -5.00 15.50 3.58
C ILE A 252 -5.72 14.56 4.54
N VAL A 253 -5.28 13.31 4.63
CA VAL A 253 -5.88 12.31 5.50
C VAL A 253 -5.00 12.12 6.73
N LEU A 254 -5.55 12.40 7.90
CA LEU A 254 -4.94 12.13 9.19
C LEU A 254 -5.42 10.75 9.66
N THR A 255 -4.53 9.77 9.60
CA THR A 255 -4.85 8.40 10.03
C THR A 255 -4.62 8.26 11.53
N VAL A 256 -5.65 7.82 12.24
CA VAL A 256 -5.63 7.54 13.66
C VAL A 256 -5.67 6.03 13.82
N ASP A 257 -4.58 5.43 14.28
CA ASP A 257 -4.53 4.01 14.62
C ASP A 257 -5.55 3.76 15.75
N GLU A 258 -6.61 3.01 15.43
CA GLU A 258 -7.76 2.83 16.32
C GLU A 258 -7.35 2.13 17.63
N ARG A 259 -6.43 1.16 17.54
CA ARG A 259 -5.91 0.46 18.71
C ARG A 259 -5.14 1.43 19.59
N LYS A 260 -4.17 2.16 19.03
CA LYS A 260 -3.37 3.15 19.80
C LYS A 260 -4.27 4.21 20.43
N PHE A 261 -5.25 4.71 19.69
CA PHE A 261 -6.17 5.75 20.16
C PHE A 261 -7.02 5.31 21.35
N VAL A 262 -7.51 4.06 21.34
CA VAL A 262 -8.32 3.49 22.41
C VAL A 262 -7.49 3.03 23.60
N THR A 263 -6.29 2.45 23.38
CA THR A 263 -5.50 1.87 24.48
C THR A 263 -4.53 2.84 25.13
N ASN A 264 -4.04 3.84 24.40
CA ASN A 264 -3.00 4.71 24.91
C ASN A 264 -3.60 5.96 25.59
N ARG A 265 -3.67 5.91 26.92
CA ARG A 265 -4.14 7.03 27.75
C ARG A 265 -3.32 8.30 27.60
N TRP A 266 -2.06 8.23 27.15
CA TRP A 266 -1.18 9.40 26.99
C TRP A 266 -1.74 10.45 26.04
N TYR A 267 -2.55 10.05 25.04
CA TYR A 267 -3.21 11.00 24.14
C TYR A 267 -4.30 11.83 24.82
N HIS A 268 -4.69 11.47 26.04
CA HIS A 268 -5.75 12.11 26.81
C HIS A 268 -5.22 12.76 28.10
N VAL A 269 -3.90 12.72 28.35
CA VAL A 269 -3.28 13.17 29.62
C VAL A 269 -3.47 14.67 29.90
N SER A 270 -3.62 15.51 28.88
CA SER A 270 -3.79 16.95 29.09
C SER A 270 -5.15 17.36 29.67
N GLU A 271 -6.15 16.47 29.72
CA GLU A 271 -7.36 16.72 30.52
C GLU A 271 -7.06 16.69 32.03
N TYR A 272 -6.01 15.97 32.45
CA TYR A 272 -5.64 15.86 33.86
C TYR A 272 -4.93 17.09 34.42
N SER A 273 -4.25 17.89 33.59
CA SER A 273 -3.37 18.97 34.08
C SER A 273 -4.02 20.36 34.12
N ALA A 274 -5.10 20.60 33.39
CA ALA A 274 -5.70 21.94 33.29
C ALA A 274 -6.76 22.25 34.34
N THR A 275 -7.33 21.24 35.03
CA THR A 275 -8.39 21.47 36.02
C THR A 275 -8.11 20.71 37.32
N GLY A 276 -7.26 21.28 38.17
CA GLY A 276 -7.07 20.84 39.57
C GLY A 276 -8.31 20.99 40.47
N THR A 277 -9.49 21.20 39.87
CA THR A 277 -10.76 21.38 40.56
C THR A 277 -11.82 20.50 39.91
N SER A 278 -12.02 19.33 40.52
CA SER A 278 -13.31 18.65 40.63
C SER A 278 -13.90 18.01 39.36
N GLY A 279 -13.48 16.78 39.05
CA GLY A 279 -14.39 15.76 38.52
C GLY A 279 -14.82 15.86 37.04
N GLY A 280 -14.10 16.61 36.20
CA GLY A 280 -14.27 16.51 34.75
C GLY A 280 -13.90 15.10 34.27
N GLY A 281 -14.89 14.22 34.11
CA GLY A 281 -14.67 12.87 33.60
C GLY A 281 -14.00 12.91 32.23
N LEU A 282 -13.07 11.98 31.96
CA LEU A 282 -12.43 11.88 30.65
C LEU A 282 -13.49 11.81 29.57
N GLY A 283 -13.37 12.64 28.54
CA GLY A 283 -14.21 12.54 27.36
C GLY A 283 -14.13 11.12 26.79
N SER A 284 -15.26 10.57 26.33
CA SER A 284 -15.24 9.23 25.73
C SER A 284 -14.31 9.20 24.50
N PRO A 285 -13.66 8.07 24.17
CA PRO A 285 -12.88 7.94 22.94
C PRO A 285 -13.68 8.38 21.70
N ARG A 286 -14.95 8.00 21.65
CA ARG A 286 -15.90 8.41 20.62
C ARG A 286 -16.05 9.92 20.52
N ASP A 287 -16.32 10.60 21.63
CA ASP A 287 -16.53 12.06 21.63
C ASP A 287 -15.24 12.80 21.29
N ASN A 288 -14.10 12.33 21.80
CA ASN A 288 -12.79 12.90 21.50
C ASN A 288 -12.43 12.75 20.01
N PHE A 289 -12.74 11.60 19.41
CA PHE A 289 -12.55 11.41 17.97
C PHE A 289 -13.46 12.33 17.14
N ARG A 290 -14.73 12.50 17.52
CA ARG A 290 -15.65 13.43 16.84
C ARG A 290 -15.17 14.87 16.95
N LYS A 291 -14.76 15.31 18.14
CA LYS A 291 -14.15 16.63 18.35
C LYS A 291 -12.91 16.82 17.47
N LEU A 292 -12.06 15.80 17.37
CA LEU A 292 -10.88 15.82 16.50
C LEU A 292 -11.28 15.98 15.02
N VAL A 293 -12.27 15.24 14.54
CA VAL A 293 -12.79 15.36 13.16
C VAL A 293 -13.29 16.77 12.89
N THR A 294 -14.17 17.30 13.73
CA THR A 294 -14.74 18.64 13.59
C THR A 294 -13.65 19.71 13.60
N TRP A 295 -12.75 19.66 14.59
CA TRP A 295 -11.65 20.60 14.70
C TRP A 295 -10.70 20.56 13.48
N ALA A 296 -10.38 19.37 12.97
CA ALA A 296 -9.51 19.24 11.81
C ALA A 296 -10.14 19.86 10.55
N GLN A 297 -11.45 19.67 10.36
CA GLN A 297 -12.21 20.26 9.27
C GLN A 297 -12.33 21.79 9.37
N GLU A 298 -12.47 22.32 10.58
CA GLU A 298 -12.47 23.77 10.83
C GLU A 298 -11.12 24.42 10.47
N LYS A 299 -10.01 23.67 10.58
CA LYS A 299 -8.67 24.18 10.24
C LYS A 299 -8.44 24.29 8.75
N ASP A 300 -8.83 23.29 7.98
CA ASP A 300 -8.77 23.31 6.52
C ASP A 300 -9.78 22.29 5.96
N ALA A 301 -10.61 22.72 5.01
CA ALA A 301 -11.65 21.89 4.42
C ALA A 301 -11.12 20.66 3.67
N ARG A 302 -9.81 20.60 3.37
CA ARG A 302 -9.13 19.45 2.74
C ARG A 302 -8.61 18.45 3.77
N VAL A 303 -8.70 18.73 5.07
CA VAL A 303 -8.22 17.83 6.12
C VAL A 303 -9.35 16.89 6.54
N HIS A 304 -9.07 15.59 6.42
CA HIS A 304 -9.93 14.49 6.80
C HIS A 304 -9.28 13.70 7.93
N VAL A 305 -10.08 13.11 8.81
CA VAL A 305 -9.60 12.22 9.87
C VAL A 305 -10.28 10.87 9.70
N VAL A 306 -9.50 9.79 9.77
CA VAL A 306 -9.98 8.42 9.61
C VAL A 306 -9.33 7.50 10.63
N LEU A 307 -10.07 6.47 11.03
CA LEU A 307 -9.53 5.37 11.82
C LEU A 307 -8.82 4.40 10.87
N SER A 308 -7.49 4.34 10.94
CA SER A 308 -6.65 3.43 10.16
C SER A 308 -5.27 3.26 10.83
N PRO A 309 -4.80 2.01 11.05
CA PRO A 309 -5.56 0.79 10.86
C PRO A 309 -6.71 0.63 11.88
N ARG A 310 -7.76 -0.11 11.49
CA ARG A 310 -8.85 -0.54 12.37
C ARG A 310 -8.39 -1.65 13.31
N ILE A 311 -9.03 -1.76 14.48
CA ILE A 311 -8.74 -2.86 15.43
C ILE A 311 -8.96 -4.21 14.73
N GLY A 312 -7.96 -5.10 14.87
CA GLY A 312 -7.97 -6.43 14.25
C GLY A 312 -7.41 -6.48 12.84
N LYS A 313 -7.05 -5.34 12.25
CA LYS A 313 -6.35 -5.27 10.96
C LYS A 313 -4.98 -4.63 11.15
N ASP A 314 -4.01 -5.06 10.35
CA ASP A 314 -2.76 -4.32 10.18
C ASP A 314 -2.84 -3.46 8.90
N ALA A 315 -1.90 -2.52 8.76
CA ALA A 315 -1.88 -1.61 7.62
C ALA A 315 -1.65 -2.33 6.28
N CYS A 316 -0.94 -3.46 6.28
CA CYS A 316 -0.73 -4.29 5.09
C CYS A 316 -2.06 -4.90 4.60
N THR A 317 -2.87 -5.40 5.53
CA THR A 317 -4.17 -6.01 5.26
C THR A 317 -5.14 -4.98 4.70
N GLU A 318 -5.24 -3.80 5.32
CA GLU A 318 -6.08 -2.71 4.77
C GLU A 318 -5.61 -2.27 3.38
N TRP A 319 -4.29 -2.16 3.18
CA TRP A 319 -3.73 -1.81 1.89
C TRP A 319 -4.00 -2.89 0.83
N GLU A 320 -3.89 -4.17 1.20
CA GLU A 320 -4.16 -5.29 0.30
C GLU A 320 -5.64 -5.36 -0.08
N GLU A 321 -6.55 -5.16 0.89
CA GLU A 321 -7.99 -5.08 0.64
C GLU A 321 -8.32 -3.94 -0.34
N ALA A 322 -7.76 -2.74 -0.13
CA ALA A 322 -7.91 -1.60 -1.03
C ALA A 322 -7.36 -1.90 -2.43
N ALA A 323 -6.17 -2.50 -2.52
CA ALA A 323 -5.54 -2.90 -3.77
C ALA A 323 -6.36 -3.94 -4.55
N ARG A 324 -7.27 -4.67 -3.89
CA ARG A 324 -8.18 -5.65 -4.48
C ARG A 324 -9.57 -5.06 -4.79
N GLY A 325 -9.70 -3.74 -4.84
CA GLY A 325 -10.98 -3.07 -5.12
C GLY A 325 -11.87 -2.87 -3.88
N GLY A 326 -11.36 -3.18 -2.69
CA GLY A 326 -11.99 -2.78 -1.44
C GLY A 326 -11.92 -1.26 -1.23
N MET A 327 -12.52 -0.81 -0.12
CA MET A 327 -12.50 0.62 0.23
C MET A 327 -11.07 1.06 0.55
N ASP A 328 -10.53 1.97 -0.27
CA ASP A 328 -9.23 2.57 0.00
C ASP A 328 -9.30 3.66 1.08
N ILE A 329 -8.13 4.15 1.52
CA ILE A 329 -8.05 5.14 2.59
C ILE A 329 -8.64 6.51 2.19
N TRP A 330 -8.63 6.83 0.90
CA TRP A 330 -9.13 8.09 0.36
C TRP A 330 -10.66 8.07 0.29
N GLN A 331 -11.24 6.95 -0.15
CA GLN A 331 -12.67 6.67 -0.10
C GLN A 331 -13.17 6.61 1.34
N ALA A 332 -12.41 5.98 2.25
CA ALA A 332 -12.73 5.98 3.67
C ALA A 332 -12.75 7.40 4.26
N ALA A 333 -11.84 8.28 3.83
CA ALA A 333 -11.80 9.68 4.23
C ALA A 333 -12.94 10.53 3.63
N ALA A 334 -13.30 10.30 2.37
CA ALA A 334 -14.46 10.93 1.76
C ALA A 334 -15.75 10.50 2.47
N ARG A 335 -15.88 9.21 2.78
CA ARG A 335 -17.03 8.65 3.50
C ARG A 335 -17.10 9.15 4.94
N SER A 336 -15.99 9.18 5.67
CA SER A 336 -15.98 9.63 7.07
C SER A 336 -16.47 11.07 7.24
N ARG A 337 -16.32 11.88 6.20
CA ARG A 337 -16.84 13.25 6.17
C ARG A 337 -18.35 13.33 5.98
N MET A 338 -18.93 12.42 5.21
CA MET A 338 -20.37 12.39 4.90
C MET A 338 -21.18 11.61 5.93
N ASP A 339 -20.52 10.76 6.70
CA ASP A 339 -21.15 9.83 7.63
C ASP A 339 -21.02 10.33 9.07
N GLU A 340 -22.08 10.94 9.61
CA GLU A 340 -22.14 11.39 11.01
C GLU A 340 -22.01 10.23 12.02
N SER A 341 -22.22 8.99 11.58
CA SER A 341 -22.03 7.79 12.38
C SER A 341 -20.57 7.29 12.37
N TYR A 342 -19.69 7.90 11.56
CA TYR A 342 -18.29 7.53 11.53
C TYR A 342 -17.64 7.77 12.90
N GLY A 343 -16.96 6.75 13.42
CA GLY A 343 -16.39 6.76 14.77
C GLY A 343 -17.37 6.35 15.89
N MET A 344 -18.67 6.14 15.61
CA MET A 344 -19.63 5.66 16.62
C MET A 344 -19.31 4.23 17.11
N GLY A 345 -18.56 3.46 16.32
CA GLY A 345 -18.04 2.14 16.74
C GLY A 345 -16.97 2.21 17.84
N LEU A 346 -16.40 3.38 18.12
CA LEU A 346 -15.48 3.56 19.23
C LEU A 346 -16.21 3.38 20.57
N PRO A 347 -15.53 2.84 21.59
CA PRO A 347 -16.14 2.61 22.89
C PRO A 347 -16.47 3.94 23.59
N ALA A 348 -17.55 3.93 24.38
CA ALA A 348 -17.99 5.09 25.16
C ALA A 348 -17.13 5.30 26.43
N ILE A 349 -16.40 4.28 26.85
CA ILE A 349 -15.52 4.32 28.02
C ILE A 349 -14.20 3.70 27.60
N TYR A 350 -13.07 4.29 28.01
CA TYR A 350 -11.78 3.66 27.79
C TYR A 350 -11.76 2.28 28.44
N PRO A 351 -11.26 1.24 27.75
CA PRO A 351 -11.03 -0.03 28.42
C PRO A 351 -10.10 0.18 29.62
N GLU A 352 -10.40 -0.51 30.72
CA GLU A 352 -9.47 -0.64 31.84
C GLU A 352 -8.15 -1.19 31.28
N PRO A 353 -6.98 -0.69 31.74
CA PRO A 353 -5.71 -1.21 31.27
C PRO A 353 -5.68 -2.68 31.66
N THR A 354 -5.62 -3.57 30.68
CA THR A 354 -5.28 -4.96 30.97
C THR A 354 -3.94 -4.92 31.70
N LYS A 355 -3.91 -5.43 32.93
CA LYS A 355 -2.66 -5.59 33.68
C LYS A 355 -1.80 -6.58 32.87
N TRP A 356 -0.81 -6.06 32.18
CA TRP A 356 0.16 -6.85 31.42
C TRP A 356 1.18 -7.47 32.37
#